data_AF-A0AAD6BN47-F1
#
_entry.id   AF-A0AAD6BN47-F1
#
_cell.length_a   1.000
_cell.length_b   1.000
_cell.length_c   1.000
_cell.angle_alpha   90.00
_cell.angle_beta   90.00
_cell.angle_gamma   90.00
#
_symmetry.space_group_name_H-M   'P 1'
#
loop_
_entity.id
_entity.type
_entity.pdbx_description
1 polymer ?
#
loop_
_entity_poly.entity_id
_entity_poly.type
_entity_poly.pdbx_seq_one_letter_code
_entity_poly.pdbx_strand_id
1 'polypeptide(L)'
;MELRKRVKLRKLQHTLGRSQDAAAAGRCSSNIWGAGRSNASQRGTGEGYLLGGSGACSGLEILPWWPWRQCVSMAAGLLLAGLLALAQAWCVNAIHENLLWFSQLTEVEREISFRTECGLYYSYYKQMLQAPSIQEGLSDLIHDNLTESKRTINLLQRMNIYQEVFLSVLYRLLPIQSYLEPVYFYIYTVFSLQAVYVIALYLTAWLLSGSWLAGTLTGVWYILNRVDTTRVEFTISLRENWSMPFLALQVTAITCYLRPQLTDLQQKVMVWLMYVTTFCFCLTWQFNQFILLVQALIIYSLDCLDFLTTTQVTTLYLVQVSSLLSVWLLQFCNSMILGSLVLSFIVAALFIRHCQSGLKTGSPLVRLGRLLLHSAMVLLLTVTINYLAKKALHLRSDEHIFKFIKSKFALGPTRDFDASLYLCEEAFGLLPFDTLERLAGTLLLYPYILTLLVLSGTLAVAALHNLRLKANEL
;
A
#
# COMPACT_ATOMS: atom_id res chain seq x y z
N MET A 1 21.81 25.41 -14.47
CA MET A 1 23.13 25.13 -15.11
C MET A 1 24.14 26.12 -14.54
N GLU A 2 25.42 25.74 -14.37
CA GLU A 2 26.57 26.62 -14.04
C GLU A 2 26.34 27.80 -13.06
N LEU A 3 26.61 27.61 -11.75
CA LEU A 3 27.28 28.61 -10.88
C LEU A 3 27.52 28.12 -9.43
N ARG A 4 28.55 27.27 -9.21
CA ARG A 4 29.35 27.17 -7.94
C ARG A 4 30.55 26.19 -7.98
N LYS A 5 31.20 26.01 -9.13
CA LYS A 5 32.54 25.38 -9.18
C LYS A 5 33.60 26.42 -8.79
N ARG A 6 34.07 26.42 -7.52
CA ARG A 6 35.40 26.90 -7.03
C ARG A 6 35.45 27.00 -5.49
N VAL A 7 35.69 25.88 -4.79
CA VAL A 7 36.68 25.74 -3.69
C VAL A 7 36.94 24.24 -3.50
N LYS A 8 37.96 23.68 -4.18
CA LYS A 8 38.46 22.32 -3.86
C LYS A 8 39.90 22.11 -4.32
N LEU A 9 40.84 22.80 -3.67
CA LEU A 9 42.29 22.57 -3.82
C LEU A 9 43.02 23.08 -2.59
N ARG A 10 44.08 22.37 -2.17
CA ARG A 10 44.91 22.59 -0.97
C ARG A 10 44.22 22.37 0.39
N LYS A 11 44.28 21.13 0.88
CA LYS A 11 45.07 20.78 2.08
C LYS A 11 45.26 19.25 2.15
N LEU A 12 46.46 18.85 2.59
CA LEU A 12 47.02 17.53 2.96
C LEU A 12 46.09 16.30 2.82
N GLN A 13 46.50 15.16 2.24
CA GLN A 13 47.83 14.65 1.84
C GLN A 13 48.84 14.46 3.00
N HIS A 14 48.36 13.95 4.13
CA HIS A 14 49.03 13.11 5.12
C HIS A 14 47.88 12.26 5.73
N THR A 15 47.98 10.95 6.01
CA THR A 15 49.16 10.09 6.19
C THR A 15 48.91 8.71 5.56
N LEU A 16 49.90 8.11 4.90
CA LEU A 16 49.88 6.69 4.54
C LEU A 16 50.56 5.88 5.66
N GLY A 17 49.85 4.94 6.27
CA GLY A 17 50.39 4.04 7.30
C GLY A 17 50.03 2.60 6.98
N ARG A 18 51.00 1.82 6.51
CA ARG A 18 50.83 0.40 6.12
C ARG A 18 51.61 -0.49 7.08
N SER A 19 50.95 -1.49 7.63
CA SER A 19 51.61 -2.70 8.15
C SER A 19 50.80 -3.94 7.75
N GLN A 20 51.51 -4.94 7.24
CA GLN A 20 51.10 -6.34 7.15
C GLN A 20 52.28 -7.13 7.71
N ASP A 21 52.03 -8.14 8.54
CA ASP A 21 52.87 -9.32 8.83
C ASP A 21 52.30 -10.05 10.07
N ALA A 22 52.48 -11.36 10.31
CA ALA A 22 52.60 -12.51 9.40
C ALA A 22 52.46 -13.84 10.20
N ALA A 23 51.61 -14.77 9.73
CA ALA A 23 51.59 -16.21 10.09
C ALA A 23 51.40 -16.55 11.62
N ALA A 24 51.33 -17.80 12.10
CA ALA A 24 51.37 -19.13 11.45
C ALA A 24 50.58 -20.21 12.25
N ALA A 25 50.20 -21.30 11.55
CA ALA A 25 50.06 -22.69 12.00
C ALA A 25 49.16 -23.10 13.21
N GLY A 26 48.37 -24.17 13.03
CA GLY A 26 47.65 -24.87 14.11
C GLY A 26 46.73 -25.99 13.61
N ARG A 27 47.28 -27.19 13.34
CA ARG A 27 46.51 -28.37 12.87
C ARG A 27 46.39 -29.41 14.00
N CYS A 28 45.19 -29.91 14.26
CA CYS A 28 44.98 -31.30 14.71
C CYS A 28 43.54 -31.77 14.45
N SER A 29 43.25 -33.06 14.63
CA SER A 29 41.96 -33.68 14.27
C SER A 29 41.55 -34.76 15.27
N SER A 30 40.31 -35.25 15.16
CA SER A 30 39.83 -36.56 15.67
C SER A 30 39.51 -36.61 17.20
N ASN A 31 38.66 -37.51 17.75
CA ASN A 31 37.82 -38.55 17.11
C ASN A 31 36.72 -39.20 18.01
N ILE A 32 35.75 -39.88 17.37
CA ILE A 32 34.92 -41.05 17.81
C ILE A 32 33.80 -40.90 18.88
N TRP A 33 32.81 -41.81 18.74
CA TRP A 33 31.63 -42.21 19.55
C TRP A 33 30.30 -41.57 19.11
N GLY A 34 29.23 -42.26 18.68
CA GLY A 34 28.91 -43.72 18.60
C GLY A 34 27.74 -44.07 19.55
N ALA A 35 26.75 -44.93 19.23
CA ALA A 35 26.34 -45.65 18.01
C ALA A 35 24.86 -46.14 18.15
N GLY A 36 24.19 -46.64 17.10
CA GLY A 36 22.84 -47.24 17.25
C GLY A 36 22.15 -47.79 15.98
N ARG A 37 21.48 -48.96 16.10
CA ARG A 37 20.61 -49.67 15.11
C ARG A 37 19.40 -50.25 15.88
N SER A 38 18.29 -50.78 15.34
CA SER A 38 17.84 -51.20 13.97
C SER A 38 16.31 -50.87 13.86
N ASN A 39 15.42 -51.39 12.99
CA ASN A 39 15.37 -52.32 11.84
C ASN A 39 14.09 -51.95 11.01
N ALA A 40 13.91 -52.29 9.72
CA ALA A 40 13.28 -53.51 9.14
C ALA A 40 12.09 -54.14 9.92
N SER A 41 11.00 -54.65 9.32
CA SER A 41 10.44 -54.58 7.95
C SER A 41 9.13 -55.41 7.87
N GLN A 42 8.13 -55.05 7.06
CA GLN A 42 7.20 -56.05 6.47
C GLN A 42 6.42 -55.54 5.23
N ARG A 43 5.74 -56.45 4.54
CA ARG A 43 5.15 -56.30 3.19
C ARG A 43 3.83 -57.08 3.13
N GLY A 44 2.82 -56.57 2.43
CA GLY A 44 1.51 -57.22 2.24
C GLY A 44 0.90 -56.90 0.87
N THR A 45 0.03 -57.76 0.34
CA THR A 45 -0.40 -57.78 -1.06
C THR A 45 -1.90 -58.09 -1.24
N GLY A 46 -2.47 -57.63 -2.35
CA GLY A 46 -3.89 -57.74 -2.76
C GLY A 46 -4.31 -56.38 -3.35
N GLU A 47 -4.61 -56.21 -4.65
CA GLU A 47 -5.63 -56.86 -5.47
C GLU A 47 -7.05 -56.67 -4.90
N GLY A 48 -7.97 -55.95 -5.53
CA GLY A 48 -7.88 -55.09 -6.74
C GLY A 48 -9.29 -54.76 -7.27
N TYR A 49 -9.44 -53.78 -8.18
CA TYR A 49 -10.47 -53.77 -9.24
C TYR A 49 -10.27 -52.60 -10.22
N LEU A 50 -10.32 -52.91 -11.51
CA LEU A 50 -10.51 -51.99 -12.65
C LEU A 50 -12.04 -51.82 -12.88
N LEU A 51 -12.60 -50.86 -13.63
CA LEU A 51 -12.10 -49.83 -14.55
C LEU A 51 -13.20 -48.75 -14.69
N GLY A 52 -12.88 -47.49 -15.04
CA GLY A 52 -13.91 -46.47 -15.30
C GLY A 52 -13.35 -45.04 -15.38
N GLY A 53 -12.79 -44.67 -16.55
CA GLY A 53 -12.05 -43.41 -16.70
C GLY A 53 -12.88 -42.21 -17.17
N SER A 54 -12.41 -41.02 -16.82
CA SER A 54 -12.67 -39.77 -17.56
C SER A 54 -11.33 -39.02 -17.72
N GLY A 55 -11.11 -38.40 -18.88
CA GLY A 55 -9.78 -38.03 -19.35
C GLY A 55 -9.23 -36.73 -18.75
N ALA A 56 -8.31 -36.84 -17.79
CA ALA A 56 -7.42 -35.74 -17.43
C ALA A 56 -6.29 -35.63 -18.45
N CYS A 57 -6.22 -34.51 -19.20
CA CYS A 57 -5.10 -34.22 -20.10
C CYS A 57 -3.85 -33.74 -19.33
N SER A 58 -3.21 -34.68 -18.62
CA SER A 58 -1.85 -34.51 -18.10
C SER A 58 -0.86 -34.46 -19.26
N GLY A 59 -0.44 -33.26 -19.66
CA GLY A 59 0.17 -33.04 -20.98
C GLY A 59 1.25 -31.96 -21.09
N LEU A 60 1.96 -31.63 -20.00
CA LEU A 60 3.27 -30.96 -20.13
C LEU A 60 4.21 -31.48 -19.04
N GLU A 61 5.33 -32.06 -19.47
CA GLU A 61 6.28 -32.73 -18.57
C GLU A 61 7.07 -31.72 -17.75
N ILE A 62 6.64 -31.50 -16.50
CA ILE A 62 7.48 -30.84 -15.50
C ILE A 62 8.57 -31.83 -15.06
N LEU A 63 9.63 -31.87 -15.85
CA LEU A 63 10.92 -32.49 -15.53
C LEU A 63 11.27 -32.25 -14.05
N PRO A 64 11.73 -33.24 -13.27
CA PRO A 64 11.86 -33.09 -11.82
C PRO A 64 12.90 -32.03 -11.44
N TRP A 65 12.44 -30.80 -11.19
CA TRP A 65 13.23 -29.70 -10.66
C TRP A 65 13.68 -30.08 -9.24
N TRP A 66 14.95 -30.44 -9.06
CA TRP A 66 15.47 -30.82 -7.74
C TRP A 66 15.17 -29.70 -6.74
N PRO A 67 14.65 -29.99 -5.53
CA PRO A 67 14.08 -28.97 -4.64
C PRO A 67 15.07 -27.86 -4.26
N TRP A 68 16.37 -28.14 -4.25
CA TRP A 68 17.40 -27.11 -4.04
C TRP A 68 17.34 -25.97 -5.07
N ARG A 69 16.97 -26.22 -6.33
CA ARG A 69 16.84 -25.17 -7.36
C ARG A 69 15.72 -24.19 -7.04
N GLN A 70 14.61 -24.69 -6.50
CA GLN A 70 13.48 -23.86 -6.07
C GLN A 70 13.87 -23.05 -4.82
N CYS A 71 14.51 -23.68 -3.83
CA CYS A 71 15.03 -22.99 -2.64
C CYS A 71 16.05 -21.90 -3.00
N VAL A 72 17.00 -22.18 -3.90
CA VAL A 72 17.99 -21.19 -4.36
C VAL A 72 17.35 -20.05 -5.15
N SER A 73 16.39 -20.34 -6.04
CA SER A 73 15.65 -19.30 -6.78
C SER A 73 14.82 -18.42 -5.85
N MET A 74 14.18 -19.00 -4.84
CA MET A 74 13.42 -18.27 -3.82
C MET A 74 14.32 -17.43 -2.91
N ALA A 75 15.47 -17.98 -2.48
CA ALA A 75 16.46 -17.24 -1.69
C ALA A 75 17.07 -16.07 -2.49
N ALA A 76 17.41 -16.28 -3.76
CA ALA A 76 17.88 -15.21 -4.66
C ALA A 76 16.81 -14.13 -4.87
N GLY A 77 15.55 -14.52 -5.10
CA GLY A 77 14.43 -13.61 -5.24
C GLY A 77 14.14 -12.79 -3.97
N LEU A 78 14.27 -13.37 -2.78
CA LEU A 78 14.11 -12.64 -1.51
C LEU A 78 15.32 -11.75 -1.19
N LEU A 79 16.54 -12.22 -1.47
CA LEU A 79 17.77 -11.41 -1.34
C LEU A 79 17.69 -10.15 -2.22
N LEU A 80 17.27 -10.30 -3.47
CA LEU A 80 17.19 -9.20 -4.43
C LEU A 80 16.05 -8.22 -4.11
N ALA A 81 14.93 -8.70 -3.53
CA ALA A 81 13.92 -7.83 -2.93
C ALA A 81 14.52 -6.94 -1.82
N GLY A 82 15.29 -7.54 -0.90
CA GLY A 82 15.98 -6.82 0.17
C GLY A 82 17.02 -5.82 -0.34
N LEU A 83 17.81 -6.19 -1.35
CA LEU A 83 18.80 -5.31 -1.98
C LEU A 83 18.14 -4.09 -2.67
N LEU A 84 17.03 -4.28 -3.38
CA LEU A 84 16.28 -3.17 -4.00
C LEU A 84 15.60 -2.28 -2.97
N ALA A 85 15.11 -2.85 -1.87
CA ALA A 85 14.51 -2.11 -0.76
C ALA A 85 15.54 -1.22 -0.05
N LEU A 86 16.72 -1.78 0.24
CA LEU A 86 17.85 -1.03 0.80
C LEU A 86 18.35 0.04 -0.19
N ALA A 87 18.41 -0.27 -1.49
CA ALA A 87 18.77 0.69 -2.52
C ALA A 87 17.77 1.85 -2.60
N GLN A 88 16.46 1.61 -2.46
CA GLN A 88 15.46 2.69 -2.40
C GLN A 88 15.64 3.58 -1.18
N ALA A 89 15.76 3.01 0.03
CA ALA A 89 15.94 3.81 1.25
C ALA A 89 17.25 4.61 1.21
N TRP A 90 18.34 4.00 0.73
CA TRP A 90 19.62 4.69 0.53
C TRP A 90 19.53 5.79 -0.54
N CYS A 91 18.85 5.53 -1.66
CA CYS A 91 18.66 6.49 -2.74
C CYS A 91 17.90 7.73 -2.25
N VAL A 92 16.74 7.55 -1.61
CA VAL A 92 15.95 8.64 -1.03
C VAL A 92 16.77 9.43 -0.01
N ASN A 93 17.49 8.75 0.90
CA ASN A 93 18.33 9.41 1.90
C ASN A 93 19.48 10.20 1.26
N ALA A 94 20.15 9.62 0.25
CA ALA A 94 21.22 10.29 -0.47
C ALA A 94 20.71 11.48 -1.29
N ILE A 95 19.51 11.42 -1.87
CA ILE A 95 18.89 12.56 -2.56
C ILE A 95 18.59 13.68 -1.56
N HIS A 96 17.94 13.34 -0.45
CA HIS A 96 17.61 14.28 0.63
C HIS A 96 18.85 15.00 1.17
N GLU A 97 19.92 14.27 1.50
CA GLU A 97 21.19 14.83 1.95
C GLU A 97 21.87 15.69 0.87
N ASN A 98 21.86 15.28 -0.41
CA ASN A 98 22.48 16.06 -1.48
C ASN A 98 21.68 17.32 -1.87
N LEU A 99 20.37 17.37 -1.61
CA LEU A 99 19.51 18.53 -1.90
C LEU A 99 19.58 19.60 -0.80
N LEU A 100 19.72 19.20 0.47
CA LEU A 100 19.65 20.11 1.62
C LEU A 100 20.98 20.26 2.39
N TRP A 101 21.96 19.39 2.15
CA TRP A 101 23.14 19.21 3.02
C TRP A 101 22.74 19.04 4.49
N PHE A 102 21.73 18.20 4.71
CA PHE A 102 20.98 18.10 5.96
C PHE A 102 21.86 17.76 7.18
N SER A 103 22.91 16.96 6.98
CA SER A 103 23.95 16.70 7.98
C SER A 103 24.68 17.95 8.48
N GLN A 104 24.85 18.97 7.62
CA GLN A 104 25.58 20.20 7.92
C GLN A 104 24.69 21.30 8.51
N LEU A 105 23.36 21.19 8.39
CA LEU A 105 22.40 22.12 8.98
C LEU A 105 22.39 22.00 10.51
N THR A 106 22.18 23.11 11.22
CA THR A 106 21.87 23.12 12.66
C THR A 106 20.46 22.60 12.93
N GLU A 107 20.14 22.22 14.17
CA GLU A 107 18.79 21.73 14.57
C GLU A 107 17.67 22.67 14.08
N VAL A 108 17.83 23.97 14.29
CA VAL A 108 16.84 24.99 13.89
C VAL A 108 16.69 25.07 12.37
N GLU A 109 17.78 24.95 11.61
CA GLU A 109 17.73 24.94 10.15
C GLU A 109 17.11 23.65 9.59
N ARG A 110 17.38 22.49 10.23
CA ARG A 110 16.73 21.22 9.93
C ARG A 110 15.22 21.31 10.15
N GLU A 111 14.78 21.92 11.25
CA GLU A 111 13.35 22.11 11.54
C GLU A 111 12.68 23.09 10.58
N ILE A 112 13.32 24.21 10.24
CA ILE A 112 12.83 25.17 9.23
C ILE A 112 12.79 24.57 7.81
N SER A 113 13.54 23.50 7.54
CA SER A 113 13.47 22.79 6.24
C SER A 113 12.14 22.05 6.04
N PHE A 114 11.46 21.64 7.11
CA PHE A 114 10.12 21.04 7.05
C PHE A 114 9.06 22.13 6.79
N ARG A 115 8.77 22.38 5.52
CA ARG A 115 7.78 23.39 5.11
C ARG A 115 6.34 22.91 5.29
N THR A 116 5.41 23.87 5.26
CA THR A 116 3.95 23.66 5.26
C THR A 116 3.47 22.66 6.32
N GLU A 117 2.59 21.72 5.97
CA GLU A 117 2.08 20.69 6.89
C GLU A 117 3.17 19.74 7.41
N CYS A 118 4.31 19.62 6.73
CA CYS A 118 5.39 18.74 7.19
C CYS A 118 6.07 19.25 8.46
N GLY A 119 6.22 20.57 8.60
CA GLY A 119 6.68 21.21 9.83
C GLY A 119 5.65 21.11 10.95
N LEU A 120 4.37 21.26 10.61
CA LEU A 120 3.26 21.10 11.56
C LEU A 120 3.25 19.69 12.16
N TYR A 121 3.31 18.64 11.32
CA TYR A 121 3.36 17.26 11.80
C TYR A 121 4.61 16.98 12.64
N TYR A 122 5.79 17.45 12.21
CA TYR A 122 7.00 17.27 13.00
C TYR A 122 6.94 17.99 14.37
N SER A 123 6.25 19.15 14.45
CA SER A 123 6.08 19.88 15.71
C SER A 123 5.30 19.08 16.77
N TYR A 124 4.27 18.31 16.38
CA TYR A 124 3.51 17.45 17.30
C TYR A 124 4.34 16.27 17.81
N TYR A 125 5.22 15.72 16.97
CA TYR A 125 6.22 14.74 17.41
C TYR A 125 7.19 15.36 18.42
N LYS A 126 7.70 16.58 18.18
CA LYS A 126 8.58 17.29 19.11
C LYS A 126 7.89 17.63 20.45
N GLN A 127 6.63 18.07 20.41
CA GLN A 127 5.80 18.32 21.59
C GLN A 127 5.71 17.09 22.50
N MET A 128 5.41 15.91 21.94
CA MET A 128 5.38 14.64 22.68
C MET A 128 6.73 14.20 23.27
N LEU A 129 7.85 14.69 22.74
CA LEU A 129 9.18 14.45 23.32
C LEU A 129 9.53 15.45 24.43
N GLN A 130 9.08 16.69 24.30
CA GLN A 130 9.32 17.76 25.27
C GLN A 130 8.42 17.65 26.52
N ALA A 131 7.22 17.08 26.39
CA ALA A 131 6.31 16.87 27.52
C ALA A 131 6.94 15.95 28.60
N PRO A 132 6.85 16.28 29.90
CA PRO A 132 7.59 15.56 30.95
C PRO A 132 7.14 14.10 31.10
N SER A 133 5.87 13.78 30.79
CA SER A 133 5.38 12.40 30.67
C SER A 133 4.67 12.15 29.33
N ILE A 134 4.55 10.88 28.94
CA ILE A 134 3.81 10.46 27.74
C ILE A 134 2.30 10.76 27.89
N GLN A 135 1.76 10.62 29.11
CA GLN A 135 0.34 10.89 29.39
C GLN A 135 0.02 12.38 29.29
N GLU A 136 0.95 13.24 29.74
CA GLU A 136 0.79 14.70 29.69
C GLU A 136 0.85 15.20 28.24
N GLY A 137 1.88 14.82 27.47
CA GLY A 137 1.94 15.17 26.04
C GLY A 137 0.75 14.66 25.24
N LEU A 138 0.22 13.47 25.57
CA LEU A 138 -1.00 12.95 24.96
C LEU A 138 -2.23 13.78 25.34
N SER A 139 -2.32 14.24 26.60
CA SER A 139 -3.36 15.15 27.06
C SER A 139 -3.30 16.50 26.34
N ASP A 140 -2.09 17.04 26.16
CA ASP A 140 -1.85 18.31 25.47
C ASP A 140 -2.27 18.24 23.99
N LEU A 141 -1.99 17.12 23.31
CA LEU A 141 -2.43 16.90 21.91
C LEU A 141 -3.96 16.67 21.78
N ILE A 142 -4.62 16.21 22.84
CA ILE A 142 -6.09 16.03 22.87
C ILE A 142 -6.80 17.36 23.19
N HIS A 143 -6.13 18.27 23.90
CA HIS A 143 -6.66 19.58 24.33
C HIS A 143 -5.84 20.75 23.76
N ASP A 144 -5.33 20.62 22.53
CA ASP A 144 -4.49 21.65 21.92
C ASP A 144 -5.25 22.95 21.71
N ASN A 145 -4.65 24.07 22.14
CA ASN A 145 -5.17 25.42 21.95
C ASN A 145 -4.20 26.32 21.14
N LEU A 146 -3.11 25.75 20.60
CA LEU A 146 -2.06 26.46 19.88
C LEU A 146 -2.27 26.41 18.36
N THR A 147 -2.71 25.28 17.80
CA THR A 147 -2.88 25.14 16.33
C THR A 147 -4.00 26.02 15.79
N GLU A 148 -5.14 26.12 16.50
CA GLU A 148 -6.31 26.89 16.03
C GLU A 148 -6.66 28.03 16.98
N SER A 149 -6.42 29.26 16.52
CA SER A 149 -6.74 30.48 17.27
C SER A 149 -8.19 30.48 17.76
N LYS A 150 -8.35 30.66 19.08
CA LYS A 150 -9.65 30.71 19.80
C LYS A 150 -10.41 29.38 19.83
N ARG A 151 -9.77 28.22 19.60
CA ARG A 151 -10.38 26.90 19.70
C ARG A 151 -9.46 25.89 20.37
N THR A 152 -10.02 25.09 21.28
CA THR A 152 -9.38 23.85 21.73
C THR A 152 -9.78 22.72 20.79
N ILE A 153 -8.82 21.94 20.30
CA ILE A 153 -9.04 20.86 19.32
C ILE A 153 -8.30 19.58 19.71
N ASN A 154 -8.89 18.43 19.37
CA ASN A 154 -8.24 17.13 19.50
C ASN A 154 -7.46 16.84 18.20
N LEU A 155 -6.14 16.90 18.26
CA LEU A 155 -5.26 16.75 17.10
C LEU A 155 -5.21 15.31 16.56
N LEU A 156 -5.40 14.30 17.42
CA LEU A 156 -5.51 12.91 16.99
C LEU A 156 -6.76 12.71 16.13
N GLN A 157 -7.91 13.23 16.57
CA GLN A 157 -9.15 13.20 15.78
C GLN A 157 -9.06 14.02 14.48
N ARG A 158 -8.36 15.16 14.48
CA ARG A 158 -8.45 16.16 13.40
C ARG A 158 -7.28 16.22 12.43
N MET A 159 -6.04 16.03 12.89
CA MET A 159 -4.80 16.10 12.08
C MET A 159 -4.19 14.71 11.81
N ASN A 160 -4.83 13.66 12.34
CA ASN A 160 -4.47 12.25 12.16
C ASN A 160 -2.99 11.96 12.46
N ILE A 161 -2.56 12.30 13.68
CA ILE A 161 -1.14 12.30 14.12
C ILE A 161 -0.70 11.01 14.83
N TYR A 162 -1.32 9.87 14.50
CA TYR A 162 -1.06 8.60 15.18
C TYR A 162 0.37 8.10 14.97
N GLN A 163 0.95 8.31 13.77
CA GLN A 163 2.35 7.99 13.49
C GLN A 163 3.33 8.86 14.30
N GLU A 164 3.07 10.16 14.50
CA GLU A 164 3.89 11.02 15.35
C GLU A 164 3.84 10.57 16.80
N VAL A 165 2.64 10.33 17.34
CA VAL A 165 2.46 9.86 18.72
C VAL A 165 3.13 8.50 18.91
N PHE A 166 2.92 7.54 18.00
CA PHE A 166 3.58 6.24 18.06
C PHE A 166 5.10 6.34 18.02
N LEU A 167 5.68 7.15 17.12
CA LEU A 167 7.13 7.34 17.08
C LEU A 167 7.68 8.05 18.31
N SER A 168 6.98 9.05 18.85
CA SER A 168 7.43 9.74 20.05
C SER A 168 7.50 8.80 21.26
N VAL A 169 6.50 7.92 21.42
CA VAL A 169 6.50 6.86 22.44
C VAL A 169 7.64 5.87 22.20
N LEU A 170 7.84 5.43 20.95
CA LEU A 170 8.89 4.48 20.60
C LEU A 170 10.30 5.05 20.87
N TYR A 171 10.52 6.31 20.54
CA TYR A 171 11.77 7.04 20.79
C TYR A 171 11.99 7.36 22.28
N ARG A 172 10.92 7.52 23.07
CA ARG A 172 11.00 7.70 24.54
C ARG A 172 11.26 6.40 25.30
N LEU A 173 10.80 5.26 24.80
CA LEU A 173 10.92 3.96 25.47
C LEU A 173 12.16 3.16 25.06
N LEU A 174 12.69 3.35 23.86
CA LEU A 174 13.91 2.67 23.38
C LEU A 174 15.17 3.53 23.61
N PRO A 175 16.37 2.94 23.81
CA PRO A 175 17.62 3.66 24.08
C PRO A 175 18.21 4.42 22.87
N ILE A 176 17.37 4.77 21.89
CA ILE A 176 17.75 5.40 20.60
C ILE A 176 18.36 6.80 20.81
N GLN A 177 17.89 7.52 21.82
CA GLN A 177 18.36 8.85 22.23
C GLN A 177 19.88 8.93 22.48
N SER A 178 20.54 7.79 22.75
CA SER A 178 21.98 7.73 23.00
C SER A 178 22.85 7.79 21.73
N TYR A 179 22.27 7.61 20.54
CA TYR A 179 23.03 7.56 19.27
C TYR A 179 22.34 8.20 18.06
N LEU A 180 21.09 8.67 18.17
CA LEU A 180 20.35 9.26 17.05
C LEU A 180 19.45 10.40 17.53
N GLU A 181 19.51 11.56 16.85
CA GLU A 181 18.63 12.70 17.15
C GLU A 181 17.15 12.41 16.77
N PRO A 182 16.17 13.11 17.38
CA PRO A 182 14.75 12.92 17.06
C PRO A 182 14.42 13.13 15.58
N VAL A 183 15.03 14.16 14.97
CA VAL A 183 14.85 14.52 13.55
C VAL A 183 15.21 13.33 12.66
N TYR A 184 16.40 12.74 12.86
CA TYR A 184 16.85 11.61 12.07
C TYR A 184 16.04 10.35 12.33
N PHE A 185 15.59 10.10 13.57
CA PHE A 185 14.71 8.97 13.85
C PHE A 185 13.37 9.06 13.10
N TYR A 186 12.76 10.25 13.08
CA TYR A 186 11.55 10.51 12.30
C TYR A 186 11.77 10.28 10.80
N ILE A 187 12.79 10.93 10.22
CA ILE A 187 13.10 10.85 8.78
C ILE A 187 13.46 9.41 8.35
N TYR A 188 14.38 8.75 9.06
CA TYR A 188 14.81 7.40 8.71
C TYR A 188 13.70 6.35 8.86
N THR A 189 12.70 6.58 9.72
CA THR A 189 11.50 5.73 9.75
C THR A 189 10.71 5.86 8.45
N VAL A 190 10.45 7.09 7.99
CA VAL A 190 9.71 7.31 6.73
C VAL A 190 10.47 6.74 5.53
N PHE A 191 11.79 6.88 5.48
CA PHE A 191 12.62 6.29 4.42
C PHE A 191 12.66 4.75 4.50
N SER A 192 12.64 4.17 5.70
CA SER A 192 12.51 2.71 5.90
C SER A 192 11.14 2.19 5.43
N LEU A 193 10.07 2.96 5.60
CA LEU A 193 8.76 2.62 5.04
C LEU A 193 8.76 2.62 3.49
N GLN A 194 9.63 3.40 2.83
CA GLN A 194 9.77 3.32 1.36
C GLN A 194 10.46 2.02 0.92
N ALA A 195 11.35 1.45 1.74
CA ALA A 195 11.89 0.12 1.51
C ALA A 195 10.78 -0.94 1.55
N VAL A 196 9.89 -0.85 2.55
CA VAL A 196 8.71 -1.74 2.68
C VAL A 196 7.77 -1.60 1.47
N TYR A 197 7.56 -0.38 0.95
CA TYR A 197 6.77 -0.15 -0.26
C TYR A 197 7.37 -0.86 -1.48
N VAL A 198 8.68 -0.74 -1.72
CA VAL A 198 9.35 -1.45 -2.82
C VAL A 198 9.30 -2.97 -2.66
N ILE A 199 9.42 -3.51 -1.44
CA ILE A 199 9.22 -4.95 -1.17
C ILE A 199 7.80 -5.37 -1.56
N ALA A 200 6.77 -4.61 -1.18
CA ALA A 200 5.38 -4.94 -1.50
C ALA A 200 5.11 -4.91 -3.03
N LEU A 201 5.64 -3.93 -3.75
CA LEU A 201 5.56 -3.87 -5.21
C LEU A 201 6.30 -5.05 -5.86
N TYR A 202 7.52 -5.35 -5.41
CA TYR A 202 8.34 -6.47 -5.89
C TYR A 202 7.61 -7.81 -5.69
N LEU A 203 7.08 -8.06 -4.48
CA LEU A 203 6.34 -9.28 -4.15
C LEU A 203 5.05 -9.38 -4.95
N THR A 204 4.31 -8.28 -5.13
CA THR A 204 3.09 -8.26 -5.96
C THR A 204 3.40 -8.64 -7.41
N ALA A 205 4.44 -8.04 -8.01
CA ALA A 205 4.85 -8.36 -9.38
C ALA A 205 5.40 -9.80 -9.53
N TRP A 206 6.12 -10.34 -8.54
CA TRP A 206 6.51 -11.75 -8.51
C TRP A 206 5.29 -12.67 -8.38
N LEU A 207 4.33 -12.35 -7.50
CA LEU A 207 3.10 -13.12 -7.30
C LEU A 207 2.19 -13.14 -8.55
N LEU A 208 2.17 -12.08 -9.35
CA LEU A 208 1.38 -12.01 -10.58
C LEU A 208 2.06 -12.71 -11.77
N SER A 209 3.39 -12.64 -11.87
CA SER A 209 4.16 -13.18 -13.01
C SER A 209 4.72 -14.59 -12.80
N GLY A 210 4.83 -15.05 -11.55
CA GLY A 210 5.59 -16.24 -11.18
C GLY A 210 7.12 -16.05 -11.16
N SER A 211 7.65 -14.88 -11.54
CA SER A 211 9.09 -14.64 -11.70
C SER A 211 9.62 -13.48 -10.85
N TRP A 212 10.68 -13.72 -10.08
CA TRP A 212 11.37 -12.70 -9.30
C TRP A 212 12.06 -11.64 -10.20
N LEU A 213 12.32 -11.96 -11.46
CA LEU A 213 12.84 -11.00 -12.44
C LEU A 213 11.81 -9.88 -12.74
N ALA A 214 10.52 -10.19 -12.73
CA ALA A 214 9.47 -9.17 -12.89
C ALA A 214 9.38 -8.28 -11.66
N GLY A 215 9.49 -8.85 -10.45
CA GLY A 215 9.65 -8.08 -9.21
C GLY A 215 10.86 -7.15 -9.26
N THR A 216 12.00 -7.67 -9.75
CA THR A 216 13.25 -6.92 -9.92
C THR A 216 13.04 -5.73 -10.86
N LEU A 217 12.42 -5.96 -12.01
CA LEU A 217 12.14 -4.93 -13.01
C LEU A 217 11.16 -3.87 -12.48
N THR A 218 10.13 -4.28 -11.73
CA THR A 218 9.22 -3.35 -11.02
C THR A 218 9.96 -2.48 -10.01
N GLY A 219 10.84 -3.05 -9.19
CA GLY A 219 11.65 -2.28 -8.23
C GLY A 219 12.60 -1.30 -8.91
N VAL A 220 13.30 -1.73 -9.97
CA VAL A 220 14.18 -0.87 -10.77
C VAL A 220 13.39 0.28 -11.43
N TRP A 221 12.25 0.00 -12.06
CA TRP A 221 11.42 1.04 -12.66
C TRP A 221 10.85 2.03 -11.64
N TYR A 222 10.49 1.57 -10.43
CA TYR A 222 10.04 2.46 -9.36
C TYR A 222 11.16 3.43 -8.91
N ILE A 223 12.39 2.93 -8.75
CA ILE A 223 13.56 3.73 -8.39
C ILE A 223 13.94 4.73 -9.51
N LEU A 224 13.90 4.29 -10.78
CA LEU A 224 14.27 5.12 -11.93
C LEU A 224 13.25 6.24 -12.19
N ASN A 225 11.95 5.96 -12.06
CA ASN A 225 10.86 6.93 -12.28
C ASN A 225 10.44 7.66 -10.99
N ARG A 226 11.34 7.73 -9.98
CA ARG A 226 11.05 8.28 -8.63
C ARG A 226 10.32 9.63 -8.62
N VAL A 227 10.61 10.51 -9.59
CA VAL A 227 10.03 11.85 -9.73
C VAL A 227 8.52 11.80 -9.97
N ASP A 228 8.05 10.76 -10.66
CA ASP A 228 6.64 10.54 -10.99
C ASP A 228 5.96 9.54 -10.03
N THR A 229 6.71 8.83 -9.18
CA THR A 229 6.17 7.84 -8.23
C THR A 229 6.14 8.29 -6.77
N THR A 230 7.00 9.22 -6.33
CA THR A 230 7.04 9.68 -4.93
C THR A 230 7.64 11.08 -4.75
N ARG A 231 7.24 11.77 -3.67
CA ARG A 231 7.76 13.09 -3.25
C ARG A 231 8.43 13.06 -1.86
N VAL A 232 8.61 11.86 -1.32
CA VAL A 232 9.13 11.59 0.04
C VAL A 232 10.48 12.23 0.37
N GLU A 233 11.33 12.47 -0.63
CA GLU A 233 12.66 13.07 -0.47
C GLU A 233 12.63 14.56 -0.05
N PHE A 234 11.54 15.28 -0.33
CA PHE A 234 11.40 16.72 -0.02
C PHE A 234 10.15 17.08 0.79
N THR A 235 9.09 16.27 0.78
CA THR A 235 7.91 16.41 1.65
C THR A 235 7.73 15.18 2.54
N ILE A 236 8.69 14.92 3.43
CA ILE A 236 8.86 13.66 4.17
C ILE A 236 7.65 13.28 5.02
N SER A 237 7.17 14.21 5.86
CA SER A 237 6.14 13.94 6.89
C SER A 237 4.73 13.67 6.34
N LEU A 238 4.52 13.83 5.02
CA LEU A 238 3.22 13.68 4.37
C LEU A 238 2.59 12.31 4.59
N ARG A 239 1.28 12.33 4.78
CA ARG A 239 0.44 11.17 5.14
C ARG A 239 0.42 10.10 4.06
N GLU A 240 0.62 10.51 2.81
CA GLU A 240 0.80 9.66 1.64
C GLU A 240 2.05 8.77 1.79
N ASN A 241 3.19 9.32 2.23
CA ASN A 241 4.44 8.55 2.39
C ASN A 241 4.35 7.51 3.51
N TRP A 242 3.56 7.81 4.56
CA TRP A 242 3.24 6.90 5.65
C TRP A 242 2.29 5.77 5.22
N SER A 243 1.29 6.08 4.40
CA SER A 243 0.14 5.21 4.12
C SER A 243 0.31 4.31 2.88
N MET A 244 0.90 4.82 1.80
CA MET A 244 1.10 4.08 0.54
C MET A 244 1.88 2.75 0.71
N PRO A 245 2.88 2.61 1.60
CA PRO A 245 3.50 1.32 1.91
C PRO A 245 2.50 0.27 2.45
N PHE A 246 1.57 0.67 3.31
CA PHE A 246 0.53 -0.21 3.84
C PHE A 246 -0.51 -0.58 2.77
N LEU A 247 -0.89 0.36 1.89
CA LEU A 247 -1.72 0.07 0.72
C LEU A 247 -1.08 -0.96 -0.21
N ALA A 248 0.23 -0.85 -0.46
CA ALA A 248 0.95 -1.80 -1.30
C ALA A 248 0.98 -3.20 -0.66
N LEU A 249 1.27 -3.30 0.64
CA LEU A 249 1.19 -4.57 1.38
C LEU A 249 -0.23 -5.15 1.37
N GLN A 250 -1.26 -4.31 1.44
CA GLN A 250 -2.65 -4.71 1.34
C GLN A 250 -2.97 -5.32 -0.04
N VAL A 251 -2.52 -4.67 -1.12
CA VAL A 251 -2.63 -5.21 -2.50
C VAL A 251 -1.85 -6.52 -2.64
N THR A 252 -0.66 -6.66 -2.02
CA THR A 252 0.08 -7.92 -1.97
C THR A 252 -0.74 -9.02 -1.27
N ALA A 253 -1.33 -8.72 -0.12
CA ALA A 253 -2.11 -9.67 0.67
C ALA A 253 -3.43 -10.08 -0.03
N ILE A 254 -4.11 -9.14 -0.71
CA ILE A 254 -5.27 -9.43 -1.56
C ILE A 254 -4.86 -10.33 -2.75
N THR A 255 -3.71 -10.05 -3.38
CA THR A 255 -3.18 -10.86 -4.49
C THR A 255 -2.86 -12.29 -4.04
N CYS A 256 -2.37 -12.47 -2.80
CA CYS A 256 -2.25 -13.80 -2.19
C CYS A 256 -3.62 -14.45 -1.91
N TYR A 257 -4.53 -13.73 -1.23
CA TYR A 257 -5.85 -14.23 -0.82
C TYR A 257 -6.71 -14.72 -2.00
N LEU A 258 -6.61 -14.09 -3.17
CA LEU A 258 -7.35 -14.47 -4.38
C LEU A 258 -6.76 -15.66 -5.15
N ARG A 259 -5.63 -16.25 -4.71
CA ARG A 259 -5.06 -17.46 -5.35
C ARG A 259 -5.86 -18.72 -4.98
N PRO A 260 -6.12 -19.64 -5.94
CA PRO A 260 -7.01 -20.78 -5.75
C PRO A 260 -6.43 -21.96 -4.93
N GLN A 261 -5.24 -21.80 -4.33
CA GLN A 261 -4.47 -22.89 -3.69
C GLN A 261 -3.97 -22.48 -2.30
N LEU A 262 -4.84 -21.92 -1.46
CA LEU A 262 -4.56 -21.64 -0.06
C LEU A 262 -5.20 -22.69 0.86
N THR A 263 -4.50 -23.04 1.94
CA THR A 263 -5.09 -23.76 3.07
C THR A 263 -5.89 -22.80 3.97
N ASP A 264 -6.85 -23.31 4.74
CA ASP A 264 -7.67 -22.54 5.68
C ASP A 264 -6.85 -21.63 6.61
N LEU A 265 -5.70 -22.12 7.08
CA LEU A 265 -4.80 -21.35 7.94
C LEU A 265 -4.16 -20.19 7.17
N GLN A 266 -3.64 -20.44 5.96
CA GLN A 266 -3.09 -19.39 5.10
C GLN A 266 -4.16 -18.37 4.72
N GLN A 267 -5.38 -18.80 4.41
CA GLN A 267 -6.50 -17.89 4.12
C GLN A 267 -6.82 -17.00 5.32
N LYS A 268 -6.90 -17.54 6.54
CA LYS A 268 -7.10 -16.76 7.77
C LYS A 268 -5.96 -15.77 8.03
N VAL A 269 -4.71 -16.18 7.81
CA VAL A 269 -3.53 -15.29 7.95
C VAL A 269 -3.53 -14.18 6.89
N MET A 270 -3.93 -14.46 5.64
CA MET A 270 -4.06 -13.42 4.61
C MET A 270 -5.18 -12.43 4.92
N VAL A 271 -6.35 -12.89 5.39
CA VAL A 271 -7.44 -11.98 5.81
C VAL A 271 -7.04 -11.11 7.00
N TRP A 272 -6.30 -11.66 7.98
CA TRP A 272 -5.73 -10.88 9.08
C TRP A 272 -4.71 -9.84 8.59
N LEU A 273 -3.82 -10.23 7.67
CA LEU A 273 -2.83 -9.32 7.08
C LEU A 273 -3.50 -8.20 6.26
N MET A 274 -4.55 -8.52 5.49
CA MET A 274 -5.39 -7.55 4.78
C MET A 274 -6.07 -6.57 5.75
N TYR A 275 -6.58 -7.05 6.88
CA TYR A 275 -7.15 -6.19 7.92
C TYR A 275 -6.10 -5.27 8.56
N VAL A 276 -4.95 -5.79 8.99
CA VAL A 276 -3.89 -4.97 9.62
C VAL A 276 -3.34 -3.93 8.64
N THR A 277 -3.09 -4.30 7.39
CA THR A 277 -2.60 -3.37 6.36
C THR A 277 -3.64 -2.33 5.96
N THR A 278 -4.92 -2.69 5.79
CA THR A 278 -6.00 -1.72 5.56
C THR A 278 -6.18 -0.79 6.77
N PHE A 279 -6.10 -1.32 7.99
CA PHE A 279 -6.19 -0.54 9.22
C PHE A 279 -5.04 0.47 9.34
N CYS A 280 -3.78 0.07 9.12
CA CYS A 280 -2.65 0.99 9.13
C CYS A 280 -2.73 2.03 8.00
N PHE A 281 -3.20 1.65 6.81
CA PHE A 281 -3.49 2.59 5.72
C PHE A 281 -4.53 3.65 6.12
N CYS A 282 -5.66 3.23 6.70
CA CYS A 282 -6.70 4.13 7.18
C CYS A 282 -6.24 5.02 8.34
N LEU A 283 -5.45 4.48 9.28
CA LEU A 283 -4.98 5.18 10.47
C LEU A 283 -3.89 6.21 10.15
N THR A 284 -3.12 6.04 9.07
CA THR A 284 -2.01 6.95 8.73
C THR A 284 -2.39 8.08 7.77
N TRP A 285 -3.55 8.02 7.09
CA TRP A 285 -3.98 9.03 6.13
C TRP A 285 -5.49 9.27 6.04
N GLN A 286 -5.91 10.52 6.19
CA GLN A 286 -7.32 10.93 6.20
C GLN A 286 -8.08 10.72 4.87
N PHE A 287 -7.38 10.72 3.73
CA PHE A 287 -8.00 10.58 2.40
C PHE A 287 -8.08 9.12 1.91
N ASN A 288 -7.71 8.14 2.76
CA ASN A 288 -7.81 6.70 2.48
C ASN A 288 -9.16 6.28 1.86
N GLN A 289 -10.25 6.92 2.30
CA GLN A 289 -11.63 6.60 1.89
C GLN A 289 -11.86 6.70 0.39
N PHE A 290 -11.13 7.55 -0.33
CA PHE A 290 -11.26 7.68 -1.79
C PHE A 290 -10.57 6.55 -2.54
N ILE A 291 -9.39 6.09 -2.07
CA ILE A 291 -8.74 4.90 -2.64
C ILE A 291 -9.54 3.63 -2.30
N LEU A 292 -10.06 3.51 -1.08
CA LEU A 292 -10.92 2.38 -0.72
C LEU A 292 -12.24 2.38 -1.51
N LEU A 293 -12.81 3.55 -1.85
CA LEU A 293 -13.96 3.64 -2.76
C LEU A 293 -13.62 3.11 -4.16
N VAL A 294 -12.46 3.50 -4.74
CA VAL A 294 -12.02 2.98 -6.04
C VAL A 294 -11.78 1.48 -5.97
N GLN A 295 -11.14 0.97 -4.92
CA GLN A 295 -10.96 -0.46 -4.70
C GLN A 295 -12.31 -1.20 -4.55
N ALA A 296 -13.28 -0.62 -3.84
CA ALA A 296 -14.63 -1.16 -3.69
C ALA A 296 -15.39 -1.21 -5.03
N LEU A 297 -15.28 -0.17 -5.86
CA LEU A 297 -15.85 -0.13 -7.22
C LEU A 297 -15.21 -1.17 -8.15
N ILE A 298 -13.91 -1.45 -8.01
CA ILE A 298 -13.23 -2.54 -8.73
C ILE A 298 -13.76 -3.91 -8.26
N ILE A 299 -13.85 -4.14 -6.95
CA ILE A 299 -14.42 -5.39 -6.39
C ILE A 299 -15.86 -5.61 -6.87
N TYR A 300 -16.69 -4.57 -6.84
CA TYR A 300 -18.06 -4.59 -7.37
C TYR A 300 -18.10 -4.96 -8.85
N SER A 301 -17.22 -4.36 -9.66
CA SER A 301 -17.14 -4.63 -11.10
C SER A 301 -16.74 -6.08 -11.38
N LEU A 302 -15.76 -6.62 -10.65
CA LEU A 302 -15.29 -8.00 -10.80
C LEU A 302 -16.36 -9.03 -10.36
N ASP A 303 -17.12 -8.74 -9.32
CA ASP A 303 -18.26 -9.56 -8.87
C ASP A 303 -19.42 -9.58 -9.87
N CYS A 304 -19.76 -8.42 -10.45
CA CYS A 304 -20.77 -8.28 -11.49
C CYS A 304 -20.41 -9.06 -12.77
N LEU A 305 -19.10 -9.17 -13.07
CA LEU A 305 -18.55 -9.91 -14.21
C LEU A 305 -18.17 -11.38 -13.88
N ASP A 306 -18.60 -11.90 -12.73
CA ASP A 306 -18.37 -13.27 -12.24
C ASP A 306 -16.89 -13.67 -12.00
N PHE A 307 -15.96 -12.73 -11.90
CA PHE A 307 -14.54 -13.03 -11.60
C PHE A 307 -14.27 -13.33 -10.12
N LEU A 308 -15.16 -12.93 -9.20
CA LEU A 308 -15.02 -13.18 -7.77
C LEU A 308 -16.19 -13.98 -7.21
N THR A 309 -15.91 -14.79 -6.18
CA THR A 309 -16.95 -15.52 -5.44
C THR A 309 -17.63 -14.63 -4.40
N THR A 310 -18.87 -14.97 -4.02
CA THR A 310 -19.60 -14.25 -2.96
C THR A 310 -18.86 -14.21 -1.62
N THR A 311 -18.08 -15.24 -1.29
CA THR A 311 -17.26 -15.26 -0.08
C THR A 311 -16.09 -14.28 -0.18
N GLN A 312 -15.34 -14.29 -1.29
CA GLN A 312 -14.25 -13.33 -1.53
C GLN A 312 -14.73 -11.87 -1.46
N VAL A 313 -15.82 -11.55 -2.15
CA VAL A 313 -16.40 -10.19 -2.21
C VAL A 313 -16.82 -9.72 -0.81
N THR A 314 -17.57 -10.55 -0.07
CA THR A 314 -18.01 -10.23 1.29
C THR A 314 -16.82 -10.10 2.25
N THR A 315 -15.81 -10.96 2.17
CA THR A 315 -14.60 -10.85 3.00
C THR A 315 -13.81 -9.58 2.71
N LEU A 316 -13.61 -9.21 1.44
CA LEU A 316 -12.91 -7.98 1.04
C LEU A 316 -13.64 -6.73 1.58
N TYR A 317 -14.96 -6.68 1.44
CA TYR A 317 -15.77 -5.58 1.97
C TYR A 317 -15.79 -5.53 3.50
N LEU A 318 -15.93 -6.66 4.18
CA LEU A 318 -15.89 -6.72 5.65
C LEU A 318 -14.52 -6.30 6.21
N VAL A 319 -13.41 -6.58 5.50
CA VAL A 319 -12.09 -6.06 5.86
C VAL A 319 -12.05 -4.53 5.76
N GLN A 320 -12.50 -3.94 4.63
CA GLN A 320 -12.54 -2.47 4.50
C GLN A 320 -13.42 -1.81 5.57
N VAL A 321 -14.63 -2.34 5.81
CA VAL A 321 -15.58 -1.79 6.78
C VAL A 321 -15.06 -1.93 8.21
N SER A 322 -14.52 -3.10 8.59
CA SER A 322 -13.97 -3.28 9.94
C SER A 322 -12.75 -2.39 10.19
N SER A 323 -11.82 -2.26 9.23
CA SER A 323 -10.69 -1.33 9.36
C SER A 323 -11.14 0.13 9.49
N LEU A 324 -12.14 0.57 8.72
CA LEU A 324 -12.71 1.92 8.84
C LEU A 324 -13.40 2.16 10.19
N LEU A 325 -14.17 1.18 10.69
CA LEU A 325 -14.84 1.28 12.00
C LEU A 325 -13.85 1.24 13.17
N SER A 326 -12.75 0.48 13.06
CA SER A 326 -11.68 0.49 14.06
C SER A 326 -10.93 1.82 14.10
N VAL A 327 -10.68 2.46 12.95
CA VAL A 327 -10.09 3.80 12.92
C VAL A 327 -11.09 4.88 13.39
N TRP A 328 -12.36 4.76 13.05
CA TRP A 328 -13.44 5.61 13.59
C TRP A 328 -13.46 5.60 15.13
N LEU A 329 -13.39 4.42 15.75
CA LEU A 329 -13.35 4.28 17.21
C LEU A 329 -12.10 4.92 17.81
N LEU A 330 -10.91 4.69 17.22
CA LEU A 330 -9.65 5.29 17.69
C LEU A 330 -9.59 6.81 17.50
N GLN A 331 -10.21 7.35 16.45
CA GLN A 331 -10.34 8.79 16.19
C GLN A 331 -11.51 9.44 16.95
N PHE A 332 -11.78 8.98 18.17
CA PHE A 332 -12.80 9.54 19.06
C PHE A 332 -14.19 9.65 18.37
N CYS A 333 -14.56 8.60 17.63
CA CYS A 333 -15.80 8.49 16.85
C CYS A 333 -15.95 9.54 15.72
N ASN A 334 -14.86 9.94 15.06
CA ASN A 334 -14.82 10.95 14.00
C ASN A 334 -15.93 10.77 12.94
N SER A 335 -16.92 11.67 12.95
CA SER A 335 -18.13 11.56 12.12
C SER A 335 -17.84 11.58 10.62
N MET A 336 -16.72 12.13 10.15
CA MET A 336 -16.37 12.13 8.73
C MET A 336 -16.15 10.72 8.17
N ILE A 337 -15.65 9.77 8.96
CA ILE A 337 -15.48 8.36 8.53
C ILE A 337 -16.85 7.70 8.36
N LEU A 338 -17.78 7.96 9.28
CA LEU A 338 -19.14 7.39 9.23
C LEU A 338 -19.99 8.02 8.11
N GLY A 339 -19.72 9.28 7.76
CA GLY A 339 -20.26 9.96 6.59
C GLY A 339 -19.56 9.63 5.26
N SER A 340 -18.59 8.72 5.23
CA SER A 340 -17.80 8.42 4.02
C SER A 340 -18.63 7.77 2.92
N LEU A 341 -18.28 8.09 1.66
CA LEU A 341 -18.95 7.53 0.49
C LEU A 341 -18.63 6.04 0.32
N VAL A 342 -17.43 5.59 0.72
CA VAL A 342 -17.02 4.18 0.68
C VAL A 342 -17.87 3.32 1.63
N LEU A 343 -18.08 3.74 2.89
CA LEU A 343 -18.91 2.98 3.83
C LEU A 343 -20.36 2.92 3.33
N SER A 344 -20.87 4.03 2.81
CA SER A 344 -22.22 4.12 2.21
C SER A 344 -22.38 3.18 1.02
N PHE A 345 -21.37 3.09 0.16
CA PHE A 345 -21.34 2.22 -1.01
C PHE A 345 -21.28 0.74 -0.65
N ILE A 346 -20.40 0.36 0.28
CA ILE A 346 -20.24 -1.05 0.68
C ILE A 346 -21.52 -1.59 1.34
N VAL A 347 -22.14 -0.79 2.24
CA VAL A 347 -23.41 -1.17 2.86
C VAL A 347 -24.52 -1.32 1.81
N ALA A 348 -24.61 -0.40 0.85
CA ALA A 348 -25.58 -0.49 -0.24
C ALA A 348 -25.35 -1.72 -1.14
N ALA A 349 -24.10 -1.99 -1.52
CA ALA A 349 -23.73 -3.13 -2.36
C ALA A 349 -24.03 -4.47 -1.69
N LEU A 350 -23.68 -4.63 -0.41
CA LEU A 350 -24.00 -5.84 0.37
C LEU A 350 -25.51 -6.01 0.57
N PHE A 351 -26.25 -4.93 0.84
CA PHE A 351 -27.70 -4.98 1.05
C PHE A 351 -28.47 -5.34 -0.22
N ILE A 352 -28.24 -4.64 -1.34
CA ILE A 352 -28.94 -4.94 -2.61
C ILE A 352 -28.53 -6.34 -3.11
N ARG A 353 -27.28 -6.80 -2.89
CA ARG A 353 -26.88 -8.18 -3.17
C ARG A 353 -27.73 -9.19 -2.38
N HIS A 354 -27.93 -8.97 -1.08
CA HIS A 354 -28.74 -9.84 -0.23
C HIS A 354 -30.20 -9.89 -0.72
N CYS A 355 -30.76 -8.74 -1.13
CA CYS A 355 -32.11 -8.65 -1.70
C CYS A 355 -32.24 -9.22 -3.14
N GLN A 356 -31.14 -9.44 -3.87
CA GLN A 356 -31.16 -9.82 -5.30
C GLN A 356 -30.31 -11.05 -5.62
N SER A 357 -30.71 -12.19 -5.07
CA SER A 357 -30.17 -13.53 -5.36
C SER A 357 -30.54 -14.06 -6.77
N GLY A 358 -30.28 -13.27 -7.83
CA GLY A 358 -30.71 -13.59 -9.20
C GLY A 358 -29.94 -12.94 -10.37
N LEU A 359 -28.81 -12.28 -10.13
CA LEU A 359 -28.06 -11.58 -11.20
C LEU A 359 -27.41 -12.51 -12.24
N LYS A 360 -27.15 -13.76 -11.90
CA LYS A 360 -26.27 -14.66 -12.69
C LYS A 360 -27.06 -15.63 -13.61
N THR A 361 -28.38 -15.47 -13.73
CA THR A 361 -29.27 -16.35 -14.53
C THR A 361 -29.99 -15.64 -15.67
N GLY A 362 -30.26 -16.36 -16.76
CA GLY A 362 -31.02 -15.92 -17.93
C GLY A 362 -30.15 -15.55 -19.15
N SER A 363 -30.81 -15.24 -20.26
CA SER A 363 -30.15 -14.85 -21.52
C SER A 363 -29.30 -13.58 -21.35
N PRO A 364 -28.25 -13.37 -22.16
CA PRO A 364 -27.28 -12.29 -21.93
C PRO A 364 -27.90 -10.88 -21.94
N LEU A 365 -28.98 -10.65 -22.70
CA LEU A 365 -29.73 -9.39 -22.70
C LEU A 365 -30.51 -9.18 -21.40
N VAL A 366 -31.20 -10.23 -20.92
CA VAL A 366 -31.92 -10.19 -19.63
C VAL A 366 -30.94 -10.01 -18.47
N ARG A 367 -29.79 -10.69 -18.52
CA ARG A 367 -28.71 -10.55 -17.55
C ARG A 367 -28.11 -9.15 -17.54
N LEU A 368 -27.86 -8.55 -18.70
CA LEU A 368 -27.40 -7.15 -18.80
C LEU A 368 -28.44 -6.18 -18.21
N GLY A 369 -29.72 -6.36 -18.53
CA GLY A 369 -30.81 -5.56 -17.96
C GLY A 369 -30.90 -5.66 -16.43
N ARG A 370 -30.78 -6.88 -15.87
CA ARG A 370 -30.72 -7.11 -14.41
C ARG A 370 -29.49 -6.46 -13.78
N LEU A 371 -28.33 -6.53 -14.43
CA LEU A 371 -27.10 -5.90 -13.95
C LEU A 371 -27.22 -4.37 -13.92
N LEU A 372 -27.71 -3.74 -15.00
CA LEU A 372 -27.93 -2.30 -15.05
C LEU A 372 -28.92 -1.83 -13.97
N LEU A 373 -30.02 -2.56 -13.77
CA LEU A 373 -30.97 -2.30 -12.68
C LEU A 373 -30.32 -2.44 -11.31
N HIS A 374 -29.54 -3.50 -11.08
CA HIS A 374 -28.81 -3.73 -9.83
C HIS A 374 -27.84 -2.59 -9.51
N SER A 375 -27.03 -2.15 -10.48
CA SER A 375 -26.12 -1.02 -10.31
C SER A 375 -26.86 0.30 -10.09
N ALA A 376 -27.99 0.54 -10.77
CA ALA A 376 -28.81 1.72 -10.51
C ALA A 376 -29.35 1.75 -9.07
N MET A 377 -29.80 0.62 -8.52
CA MET A 377 -30.28 0.53 -7.14
C MET A 377 -29.14 0.62 -6.11
N VAL A 378 -27.98 0.02 -6.37
CA VAL A 378 -26.79 0.16 -5.51
C VAL A 378 -26.36 1.63 -5.44
N LEU A 379 -26.29 2.33 -6.59
CA LEU A 379 -25.93 3.75 -6.63
C LEU A 379 -26.99 4.64 -5.96
N LEU A 380 -28.28 4.41 -6.23
CA LEU A 380 -29.38 5.15 -5.59
C LEU A 380 -29.33 4.97 -4.07
N LEU A 381 -29.22 3.74 -3.58
CA LEU A 381 -29.13 3.45 -2.15
C LEU A 381 -27.83 4.02 -1.53
N THR A 382 -26.70 3.99 -2.26
CA THR A 382 -25.44 4.62 -1.82
C THR A 382 -25.63 6.12 -1.57
N VAL A 383 -26.26 6.82 -2.52
CA VAL A 383 -26.55 8.27 -2.40
C VAL A 383 -27.55 8.52 -1.27
N THR A 384 -28.61 7.71 -1.14
CA THR A 384 -29.59 7.83 -0.06
C THR A 384 -28.96 7.63 1.31
N ILE A 385 -28.15 6.57 1.50
CA ILE A 385 -27.43 6.32 2.76
C ILE A 385 -26.45 7.46 3.05
N ASN A 386 -25.65 7.91 2.08
CA ASN A 386 -24.68 8.99 2.32
C ASN A 386 -25.36 10.31 2.69
N TYR A 387 -26.45 10.67 2.01
CA TYR A 387 -27.24 11.86 2.32
C TYR A 387 -27.89 11.78 3.70
N LEU A 388 -28.50 10.65 4.06
CA LEU A 388 -29.09 10.45 5.39
C LEU A 388 -28.04 10.47 6.50
N ALA A 389 -26.89 9.81 6.30
CA ALA A 389 -25.78 9.82 7.26
C ALA A 389 -25.23 11.25 7.45
N LYS A 390 -24.96 11.99 6.37
CA LYS A 390 -24.48 13.38 6.46
C LYS A 390 -25.50 14.31 7.09
N LYS A 391 -26.79 14.13 6.78
CA LYS A 391 -27.88 14.91 7.41
C LYS A 391 -28.02 14.60 8.90
N ALA A 392 -27.91 13.34 9.32
CA ALA A 392 -27.98 12.94 10.73
C ALA A 392 -26.75 13.38 11.54
N LEU A 393 -25.56 13.35 10.93
CA LEU A 393 -24.28 13.75 11.56
C LEU A 393 -23.96 15.24 11.39
N HIS A 394 -24.87 16.03 10.81
CA HIS A 394 -24.72 17.48 10.53
C HIS A 394 -23.45 17.83 9.71
N LEU A 395 -22.98 16.92 8.86
CA LEU A 395 -21.73 17.04 8.10
C LEU A 395 -21.88 17.99 6.90
N ARG A 396 -21.06 19.05 6.87
CA ARG A 396 -20.88 19.98 5.73
C ARG A 396 -19.49 19.90 5.08
N SER A 397 -18.59 19.06 5.59
CA SER A 397 -17.16 19.03 5.26
C SER A 397 -16.89 18.87 3.77
N ASP A 398 -17.56 17.91 3.11
CA ASP A 398 -17.18 17.45 1.77
C ASP A 398 -17.74 18.32 0.62
N GLU A 399 -18.55 19.35 0.93
CA GLU A 399 -19.24 20.15 -0.11
C GLU A 399 -18.25 20.76 -1.12
N HIS A 400 -17.06 21.15 -0.67
CA HIS A 400 -16.00 21.70 -1.52
C HIS A 400 -15.55 20.74 -2.63
N ILE A 401 -15.52 19.43 -2.38
CA ILE A 401 -15.11 18.41 -3.37
C ILE A 401 -16.14 18.32 -4.50
N PHE A 402 -17.43 18.28 -4.15
CA PHE A 402 -18.50 18.24 -5.16
C PHE A 402 -18.62 19.56 -5.93
N LYS A 403 -18.41 20.70 -5.27
CA LYS A 403 -18.30 22.02 -5.92
C LYS A 403 -17.13 22.08 -6.90
N PHE A 404 -15.95 21.61 -6.49
CA PHE A 404 -14.77 21.51 -7.36
C PHE A 404 -15.00 20.61 -8.57
N ILE A 405 -15.53 19.40 -8.39
CA ILE A 405 -15.85 18.48 -9.50
C ILE A 405 -16.85 19.14 -10.48
N LYS A 406 -17.90 19.79 -9.96
CA LYS A 406 -18.88 20.52 -10.77
C LYS A 406 -18.21 21.64 -11.59
N SER A 407 -17.29 22.38 -10.98
CA SER A 407 -16.54 23.45 -11.64
C SER A 407 -15.58 22.91 -12.71
N LYS A 408 -14.79 21.86 -12.40
CA LYS A 408 -13.80 21.24 -13.30
C LYS A 408 -14.43 20.64 -14.57
N PHE A 409 -15.67 20.16 -14.49
CA PHE A 409 -16.42 19.68 -15.66
C PHE A 409 -17.41 20.71 -16.24
N ALA A 410 -17.33 21.99 -15.82
CA ALA A 410 -18.20 23.08 -16.24
C ALA A 410 -19.71 22.82 -16.08
N LEU A 411 -20.11 21.95 -15.13
CA LEU A 411 -21.49 21.50 -14.89
C LEU A 411 -22.35 22.54 -14.15
N GLY A 412 -22.12 23.83 -14.42
CA GLY A 412 -22.83 24.98 -13.87
C GLY A 412 -21.95 25.91 -13.02
N PRO A 413 -22.33 27.19 -12.89
CA PRO A 413 -21.48 28.20 -12.26
C PRO A 413 -21.32 27.97 -10.75
N THR A 414 -20.08 27.90 -10.28
CA THR A 414 -19.69 27.93 -8.87
C THR A 414 -18.80 29.14 -8.63
N ARG A 415 -19.26 30.10 -7.81
CA ARG A 415 -18.45 31.27 -7.38
C ARG A 415 -17.74 31.02 -6.05
N ASP A 416 -17.53 29.74 -5.71
CA ASP A 416 -16.85 29.31 -4.50
C ASP A 416 -15.33 29.53 -4.62
N PHE A 417 -14.74 30.18 -3.61
CA PHE A 417 -13.31 30.47 -3.58
C PHE A 417 -12.46 29.19 -3.59
N ASP A 418 -12.78 28.23 -2.73
CA ASP A 418 -12.03 26.98 -2.59
C ASP A 418 -12.00 26.17 -3.89
N ALA A 419 -13.15 26.06 -4.57
CA ALA A 419 -13.26 25.39 -5.87
C ALA A 419 -12.48 26.12 -6.97
N SER A 420 -12.35 27.45 -6.88
CA SER A 420 -11.53 28.26 -7.80
C SER A 420 -10.04 28.09 -7.51
N LEU A 421 -9.65 28.01 -6.24
CA LEU A 421 -8.27 27.77 -5.81
C LEU A 421 -7.75 26.41 -6.31
N TYR A 422 -8.54 25.35 -6.17
CA TYR A 422 -8.19 24.01 -6.69
C TYR A 422 -8.12 23.94 -8.23
N LEU A 423 -8.72 24.88 -8.97
CA LEU A 423 -8.58 24.95 -10.43
C LEU A 423 -7.30 25.67 -10.88
N CYS A 424 -6.67 26.45 -10.01
CA CYS A 424 -5.38 27.11 -10.27
C CYS A 424 -4.17 26.23 -9.90
N GLU A 425 -4.40 25.13 -9.17
CA GLU A 425 -3.36 24.25 -8.64
C GLU A 425 -2.97 23.15 -9.66
N GLU A 426 -1.70 23.10 -10.06
CA GLU A 426 -1.21 22.22 -11.12
C GLU A 426 -1.42 20.73 -10.81
N ALA A 427 -1.41 20.34 -9.53
CA ALA A 427 -1.71 18.98 -9.09
C ALA A 427 -3.13 18.50 -9.48
N PHE A 428 -4.04 19.41 -9.82
CA PHE A 428 -5.39 19.12 -10.31
C PHE A 428 -5.56 19.36 -11.82
N GLY A 429 -4.48 19.56 -12.58
CA GLY A 429 -4.50 19.75 -14.03
C GLY A 429 -4.85 18.50 -14.85
N LEU A 430 -4.35 18.48 -16.09
CA LEU A 430 -4.20 17.27 -16.90
C LEU A 430 -2.77 16.73 -16.70
N LEU A 431 -2.56 15.42 -16.89
CA LEU A 431 -1.21 14.85 -16.85
C LEU A 431 -0.37 15.46 -17.99
N PRO A 432 0.78 16.09 -17.69
CA PRO A 432 1.58 16.74 -18.71
C PRO A 432 2.35 15.72 -19.57
N PHE A 433 2.60 16.07 -20.83
CA PHE A 433 3.14 15.13 -21.84
C PHE A 433 4.60 14.72 -21.57
N ASP A 434 5.36 15.53 -20.84
CA ASP A 434 6.73 15.25 -20.41
C ASP A 434 6.80 14.06 -19.42
N THR A 435 5.73 13.76 -18.68
CA THR A 435 5.62 12.52 -17.91
C THR A 435 5.67 11.29 -18.82
N LEU A 436 5.02 11.32 -19.99
CA LEU A 436 5.09 10.22 -20.95
C LEU A 436 6.50 10.11 -21.57
N GLU A 437 7.17 11.24 -21.81
CA GLU A 437 8.56 11.26 -22.28
C GLU A 437 9.53 10.65 -21.24
N ARG A 438 9.39 10.97 -19.95
CA ARG A 438 10.16 10.34 -18.86
C ARG A 438 9.93 8.84 -18.78
N LEU A 439 8.67 8.40 -18.79
CA LEU A 439 8.29 6.98 -18.73
C LEU A 439 8.74 6.21 -19.99
N ALA A 440 8.84 6.87 -21.14
CA ALA A 440 9.42 6.31 -22.36
C ALA A 440 10.95 6.20 -22.27
N GLY A 441 11.62 7.21 -21.71
CA GLY A 441 13.07 7.23 -21.50
C GLY A 441 13.59 6.15 -20.56
N THR A 442 12.80 5.73 -19.57
CA THR A 442 13.10 4.58 -18.68
C THR A 442 12.64 3.22 -19.24
N LEU A 443 12.15 3.20 -20.49
CA LEU A 443 11.59 2.03 -21.19
C LEU A 443 10.38 1.38 -20.48
N LEU A 444 9.74 2.08 -19.52
CA LEU A 444 8.55 1.59 -18.81
C LEU A 444 7.28 1.72 -19.65
N LEU A 445 7.13 2.80 -20.42
CA LEU A 445 5.90 3.11 -21.14
C LEU A 445 5.52 2.05 -22.19
N TYR A 446 6.48 1.57 -22.97
CA TYR A 446 6.23 0.61 -24.05
C TYR A 446 5.67 -0.75 -23.57
N PRO A 447 6.30 -1.47 -22.62
CA PRO A 447 5.73 -2.70 -22.07
C PRO A 447 4.46 -2.44 -21.25
N TYR A 448 4.34 -1.29 -20.59
CA TYR A 448 3.10 -0.92 -19.89
C TYR A 448 1.90 -0.82 -20.85
N ILE A 449 2.02 -0.09 -21.96
CA ILE A 449 0.94 0.03 -22.96
C ILE A 449 0.60 -1.34 -23.55
N LEU A 450 1.60 -2.14 -23.95
CA LEU A 450 1.36 -3.47 -24.51
C LEU A 450 0.66 -4.39 -23.51
N THR A 451 1.09 -4.39 -22.25
CA THR A 451 0.50 -5.21 -21.18
C THR A 451 -0.91 -4.76 -20.86
N LEU A 452 -1.18 -3.45 -20.82
CA LEU A 452 -2.52 -2.90 -20.58
C LEU A 452 -3.49 -3.25 -21.71
N LEU A 453 -3.07 -3.18 -22.97
CA LEU A 453 -3.87 -3.59 -24.13
C LEU A 453 -4.18 -5.09 -24.10
N VAL A 454 -3.18 -5.94 -23.83
CA VAL A 454 -3.39 -7.40 -23.73
C VAL A 454 -4.31 -7.77 -22.56
N LEU A 455 -4.09 -7.20 -21.36
CA LEU A 455 -4.91 -7.49 -20.18
C LEU A 455 -6.34 -6.94 -20.29
N SER A 456 -6.54 -5.77 -20.88
CA SER A 456 -7.90 -5.27 -21.14
C SER A 456 -8.64 -6.12 -22.19
N GLY A 457 -7.94 -6.58 -23.22
CA GLY A 457 -8.47 -7.53 -24.21
C GLY A 457 -8.88 -8.87 -23.59
N THR A 458 -8.00 -9.50 -22.78
CA THR A 458 -8.33 -10.77 -22.11
C THR A 458 -9.45 -10.61 -21.08
N LEU A 459 -9.47 -9.51 -20.33
CA LEU A 459 -10.56 -9.18 -19.40
C LEU A 459 -11.90 -9.03 -20.13
N ALA A 460 -11.94 -8.32 -21.26
CA ALA A 460 -13.15 -8.16 -22.07
C ALA A 460 -13.65 -9.49 -22.65
N VAL A 461 -12.74 -10.32 -23.19
CA VAL A 461 -13.10 -11.65 -23.72
C VAL A 461 -13.62 -12.56 -22.60
N ALA A 462 -12.95 -12.60 -21.44
CA ALA A 462 -13.38 -13.41 -20.31
C ALA A 462 -14.72 -12.92 -19.70
N ALA A 463 -14.95 -11.60 -19.65
CA ALA A 463 -16.23 -11.03 -19.24
C ALA A 463 -17.36 -11.44 -20.20
N LEU A 464 -17.15 -11.33 -21.52
CA LEU A 464 -18.11 -11.78 -22.53
C LEU A 464 -18.37 -13.30 -22.46
N HIS A 465 -17.35 -14.09 -22.13
CA HIS A 465 -17.48 -15.54 -21.92
C HIS A 465 -18.31 -15.88 -20.67
N ASN A 466 -18.00 -15.23 -19.53
CA ASN A 466 -18.74 -15.37 -18.28
C ASN A 466 -20.21 -14.94 -18.39
N LEU A 467 -20.50 -13.93 -19.22
CA LEU A 467 -21.86 -13.49 -19.55
C LEU A 467 -22.61 -14.50 -20.45
N ARG A 468 -21.90 -15.27 -21.28
CA ARG A 468 -22.48 -16.24 -22.23
C ARG A 468 -22.71 -17.63 -21.67
N LEU A 469 -21.74 -18.25 -20.97
CA LEU A 469 -21.86 -19.66 -20.56
C LEU A 469 -23.13 -19.95 -19.74
N LYS A 470 -23.43 -19.10 -18.77
CA LYS A 470 -24.61 -19.23 -17.88
C LYS A 470 -25.97 -18.93 -18.55
N ALA A 471 -25.97 -18.62 -19.85
CA ALA A 471 -27.18 -18.61 -20.67
C ALA A 471 -27.48 -19.98 -21.31
N ASN A 472 -26.54 -20.94 -21.24
CA ASN A 472 -26.65 -22.30 -21.78
C ASN A 472 -26.75 -23.38 -20.66
N GLU A 473 -26.75 -22.97 -19.39
CA GLU A 473 -26.97 -23.83 -18.21
C GLU A 473 -28.42 -23.72 -17.67
N LEU A 474 -29.36 -23.30 -18.55
CA LEU A 474 -30.77 -23.03 -18.31
C LEU A 474 -31.62 -23.53 -19.50
#